data_AF-A0A2P4XPC6-F1
#
_entry.id   AF-A0A2P4XPC6-F1
#
_cell.length_a   1.000
_cell.length_b   1.000
_cell.length_c   1.000
_cell.angle_alpha   90.00
_cell.angle_beta   90.00
_cell.angle_gamma   90.00
#
_symmetry.space_group_name_H-M   'P 1'
#
loop_
_entity.id
_entity.type
_entity.pdbx_description
1 polymer ?
#
loop_
_entity_poly.entity_id
_entity_poly.type
_entity_poly.pdbx_seq_one_letter_code
_entity_poly.pdbx_strand_id
1 'polypeptide(L)'
;MDAKMQAWRKKMPSTRQLTSTINQLVQQKSVAVLYTPTEVERIKQMTEMIAQATSDYEADEDWDRILRVVDALSNISNRAVLKESIRYLKLRLGDASSRVVILALTLTESVVKNCGDLVHQEIATESFMGEMEALHRLHANKRGRDS
;
A
#
# COMPACT_ATOMS: atom_id res chain seq x y z
N MET A 1 25.81 -28.73 10.69
CA MET A 1 25.82 -27.45 9.93
C MET A 1 24.44 -27.12 9.33
N ASP A 2 23.69 -28.11 8.86
CA ASP A 2 22.34 -27.89 8.25
C ASP A 2 21.29 -27.26 9.17
N ALA A 3 21.15 -27.71 10.42
CA ALA A 3 20.13 -27.17 11.32
C ALA A 3 20.33 -25.66 11.60
N LYS A 4 21.58 -25.22 11.72
CA LYS A 4 21.94 -23.81 11.90
C LYS A 4 21.63 -22.98 10.65
N MET A 5 21.87 -23.55 9.46
CA MET A 5 21.58 -22.92 8.18
C MET A 5 20.07 -22.81 7.92
N GLN A 6 19.29 -23.84 8.27
CA GLN A 6 17.83 -23.81 8.19
C GLN A 6 17.20 -22.80 9.17
N ALA A 7 17.71 -22.74 10.41
CA ALA A 7 17.28 -21.73 11.37
C ALA A 7 17.58 -20.31 10.89
N TRP A 8 18.71 -20.10 10.21
CA TRP A 8 19.06 -18.82 9.58
C TRP A 8 18.14 -18.48 8.41
N ARG A 9 17.83 -19.45 7.55
CA ARG A 9 16.90 -19.27 6.42
C ARG A 9 15.49 -18.86 6.88
N LYS A 10 14.98 -19.45 7.97
CA LYS A 10 13.68 -19.07 8.54
C LYS A 10 13.63 -17.64 9.10
N LYS A 11 14.78 -17.08 9.47
CA LYS A 11 14.89 -15.71 9.99
C LYS A 11 15.11 -14.66 8.89
N MET A 12 15.50 -15.09 7.68
CA MET A 12 15.73 -14.15 6.59
C MET A 12 14.40 -13.62 6.04
N PRO A 13 14.33 -12.31 5.73
CA PRO A 13 13.19 -11.77 5.01
C PRO A 13 13.02 -12.48 3.67
N SER A 14 11.77 -12.77 3.32
CA SER A 14 11.43 -13.26 1.99
C SER A 14 11.78 -12.21 0.93
N THR A 15 11.99 -12.66 -0.32
CA THR A 15 12.23 -11.77 -1.47
C THR A 15 11.15 -10.69 -1.57
N ARG A 16 9.88 -11.04 -1.31
CA ARG A 16 8.76 -10.08 -1.34
C ARG A 16 8.87 -9.02 -0.24
N GLN A 17 9.28 -9.40 0.97
CA GLN A 17 9.55 -8.43 2.05
C GLN A 17 10.66 -7.47 1.64
N LEU A 18 11.76 -7.99 1.08
CA LEU A 18 12.87 -7.14 0.61
C LEU A 18 12.42 -6.20 -0.51
N THR A 19 11.67 -6.69 -1.51
CA THR A 19 11.15 -5.87 -2.60
C THR A 19 10.19 -4.80 -2.10
N SER A 20 9.28 -5.12 -1.17
CA SER A 20 8.37 -4.14 -0.56
C SER A 20 9.17 -3.04 0.16
N THR A 21 10.13 -3.42 1.01
CA THR A 21 10.98 -2.46 1.73
C THR A 21 11.78 -1.58 0.78
N ILE A 22 12.38 -2.14 -0.26
CA ILE A 22 13.13 -1.37 -1.26
C ILE A 22 12.20 -0.38 -1.98
N ASN A 23 11.01 -0.82 -2.41
CA ASN A 23 10.06 0.05 -3.10
C ASN A 23 9.58 1.22 -2.22
N GLN A 24 9.35 0.97 -0.93
CA GLN A 24 9.01 2.01 0.04
C GLN A 24 10.16 3.02 0.23
N LEU A 25 11.41 2.55 0.32
CA LEU A 25 12.58 3.43 0.43
C LEU A 25 12.78 4.26 -0.84
N VAL A 26 12.63 3.64 -2.01
CA VAL A 26 12.66 4.34 -3.29
C VAL A 26 11.56 5.40 -3.32
N GLN A 27 10.35 5.07 -2.87
CA GLN A 27 9.27 6.04 -2.78
C GLN A 27 9.65 7.26 -1.95
N GLN A 28 10.09 7.04 -0.71
CA GLN A 28 10.41 8.10 0.23
C GLN A 28 11.52 9.01 -0.31
N LYS A 29 12.56 8.42 -0.91
CA LYS A 29 13.66 9.19 -1.51
C LYS A 29 13.20 10.00 -2.73
N SER A 30 12.42 9.39 -3.63
CA SER A 30 11.87 10.11 -4.78
C SER A 30 11.00 11.28 -4.34
N VAL A 31 10.16 11.08 -3.32
CA VAL A 31 9.31 12.16 -2.78
C VAL A 31 10.14 13.31 -2.23
N ALA A 32 11.15 13.00 -1.40
CA ALA A 32 12.01 14.01 -0.80
C ALA A 32 12.83 14.83 -1.81
N VAL A 33 13.12 14.24 -2.99
CA VAL A 33 13.91 14.89 -4.04
C VAL A 33 13.04 15.70 -5.01
N LEU A 34 11.85 15.22 -5.35
CA LEU A 34 11.05 15.75 -6.45
C LEU A 34 10.04 16.82 -6.05
N TYR A 35 9.62 16.87 -4.78
CA TYR A 35 8.50 17.72 -4.36
C TYR A 35 8.93 18.80 -3.37
N THR A 36 8.11 19.84 -3.25
CA THR A 36 8.35 20.93 -2.30
C THR A 36 8.23 20.46 -0.84
N PRO A 37 8.86 21.13 0.14
CA PRO A 37 8.79 20.69 1.54
C PRO A 37 7.35 20.57 2.08
N THR A 38 6.45 21.45 1.63
CA THR A 38 5.03 21.40 2.02
C THR A 38 4.30 20.20 1.40
N GLU A 39 4.61 19.85 0.15
CA GLU A 39 4.09 18.65 -0.50
C GLU A 39 4.64 17.38 0.15
N VAL A 40 5.94 17.35 0.46
CA VAL A 40 6.58 16.22 1.16
C VAL A 40 5.89 15.96 2.49
N GLU A 41 5.63 17.00 3.29
CA GLU A 41 4.95 16.85 4.57
C GLU A 41 3.50 16.36 4.40
N ARG A 42 2.76 16.89 3.42
CA ARG A 42 1.41 16.43 3.12
C ARG A 42 1.39 14.98 2.63
N ILE A 43 2.33 14.59 1.77
CA ILE A 43 2.49 13.21 1.30
C ILE A 43 2.79 12.31 2.50
N LYS A 44 3.71 12.71 3.38
CA LYS A 44 4.06 11.94 4.57
C LYS A 44 2.82 11.69 5.44
N GLN A 45 2.04 12.73 5.75
CA GLN A 45 0.80 12.60 6.52
C GLN A 45 -0.20 11.64 5.86
N MET A 46 -0.39 11.73 4.54
CA MET A 46 -1.24 10.80 3.81
C MET A 46 -0.72 9.36 3.86
N THR A 47 0.59 9.15 3.67
CA THR A 47 1.18 7.80 3.73
C THR A 47 1.08 7.20 5.13
N GLU A 48 1.20 8.00 6.19
CA GLU A 48 1.02 7.54 7.56
C GLU A 48 -0.42 7.10 7.83
N MET A 49 -1.42 7.87 7.37
CA MET A 49 -2.83 7.47 7.51
C MET A 49 -3.13 6.17 6.75
N ILE A 50 -2.61 6.02 5.52
CA ILE A 50 -2.75 4.79 4.75
C ILE A 50 -2.05 3.61 5.44
N ALA A 51 -0.85 3.83 5.99
CA ALA A 51 -0.12 2.79 6.71
C ALA A 51 -0.87 2.31 7.96
N GLN A 52 -1.47 3.24 8.69
CA GLN A 52 -2.28 2.94 9.88
C GLN A 52 -3.59 2.22 9.53
N ALA A 53 -4.26 2.61 8.45
CA ALA A 53 -5.47 1.96 7.97
C ALA A 53 -5.22 0.55 7.38
N THR A 54 -3.98 0.26 7.00
CA THR A 54 -3.58 -1.02 6.39
C THR A 54 -2.59 -1.79 7.25
N SER A 55 -2.57 -1.54 8.57
CA SER A 55 -1.63 -2.18 9.48
C SER A 55 -1.96 -3.65 9.70
N ASP A 56 -0.93 -4.52 9.71
CA ASP A 56 -1.06 -5.94 10.02
C ASP A 56 -1.25 -6.25 11.52
N TYR A 57 -1.17 -5.24 12.39
CA TYR A 57 -1.46 -5.39 13.81
C TYR A 57 -2.96 -5.45 14.12
N GLU A 58 -3.80 -4.89 13.25
CA GLU A 58 -5.25 -4.85 13.47
C GLU A 58 -5.90 -6.15 12.99
N ALA A 59 -6.71 -6.78 13.84
CA ALA A 59 -7.39 -8.04 13.54
C ALA A 59 -8.50 -7.86 12.48
N ASP A 60 -9.22 -6.74 12.55
CA ASP A 60 -10.34 -6.38 11.68
C ASP A 60 -10.14 -5.02 11.01
N GLU A 61 -11.03 -4.68 10.09
CA GLU A 61 -11.00 -3.39 9.39
C GLU A 61 -11.30 -2.25 10.37
N ASP A 62 -10.37 -1.30 10.49
CA ASP A 62 -10.58 -0.07 11.25
C ASP A 62 -11.29 0.95 10.36
N TRP A 63 -12.62 0.93 10.39
CA TRP A 63 -13.46 1.81 9.58
C TRP A 63 -13.26 3.29 9.90
N ASP A 64 -12.91 3.64 11.14
CA ASP A 64 -12.61 5.04 11.49
C ASP A 64 -11.36 5.53 10.75
N ARG A 65 -10.31 4.69 10.67
CA ARG A 65 -9.11 5.01 9.89
C ARG A 65 -9.37 5.00 8.38
N ILE A 66 -10.16 4.06 7.88
CA ILE A 66 -10.52 3.99 6.46
C ILE A 66 -11.28 5.25 6.04
N LEU A 67 -12.31 5.64 6.80
CA LEU A 67 -13.11 6.84 6.52
C LEU A 67 -12.27 8.11 6.63
N ARG A 68 -11.34 8.18 7.58
CA ARG A 68 -10.39 9.30 7.67
C ARG A 68 -9.51 9.43 6.42
N VAL A 69 -9.06 8.31 5.84
CA VAL A 69 -8.30 8.33 4.57
C VAL A 69 -9.19 8.76 3.40
N VAL A 70 -10.44 8.29 3.34
CA VAL A 70 -11.43 8.69 2.33
C VAL A 70 -11.67 10.20 2.39
N ASP A 71 -11.96 10.74 3.57
CA ASP A 71 -12.18 12.18 3.79
C ASP A 71 -10.95 13.00 3.42
N ALA A 72 -9.76 12.52 3.75
CA ALA A 72 -8.54 13.21 3.37
C ALA A 72 -8.34 13.22 1.85
N LEU A 73 -8.49 12.07 1.17
CA LEU A 73 -8.30 11.95 -0.29
C LEU A 73 -9.33 12.75 -1.09
N SER A 74 -10.59 12.76 -0.66
CA SER A 74 -11.68 13.49 -1.33
C SER A 74 -11.44 15.02 -1.34
N ASN A 75 -10.70 15.52 -0.34
CA ASN A 75 -10.37 16.93 -0.19
C ASN A 75 -8.99 17.34 -0.77
N ILE A 76 -8.24 16.43 -1.41
CA ILE A 76 -6.94 16.77 -1.99
C ILE A 76 -7.11 17.50 -3.33
N SER A 77 -6.72 18.78 -3.33
CA SER A 77 -6.60 19.58 -4.55
C SER A 77 -5.24 19.43 -5.25
N ASN A 78 -4.16 19.16 -4.50
CA ASN A 78 -2.81 19.04 -5.06
C ASN A 78 -2.60 17.66 -5.71
N ARG A 79 -2.36 17.65 -7.03
CA ARG A 79 -2.19 16.42 -7.83
C ARG A 79 -0.95 15.61 -7.45
N ALA A 80 0.16 16.25 -7.07
CA ALA A 80 1.36 15.54 -6.63
C ALA A 80 1.11 14.75 -5.35
N VAL A 81 0.44 15.38 -4.37
CA VAL A 81 0.06 14.70 -3.12
C VAL A 81 -0.86 13.52 -3.39
N LEU A 82 -1.88 13.72 -4.24
CA LEU A 82 -2.82 12.65 -4.61
C LEU A 82 -2.09 11.48 -5.27
N LYS A 83 -1.30 11.74 -6.31
CA LYS A 83 -0.54 10.74 -7.05
C LYS A 83 0.36 9.91 -6.14
N GLU A 84 1.11 10.55 -5.24
CA GLU A 84 2.00 9.86 -4.32
C GLU A 84 1.24 9.06 -3.24
N SER A 85 0.07 9.55 -2.82
CA SER A 85 -0.82 8.82 -1.91
C SER A 85 -1.36 7.54 -2.55
N ILE A 86 -1.85 7.62 -3.79
CA ILE A 86 -2.31 6.44 -4.55
C ILE A 86 -1.14 5.51 -4.87
N ARG A 87 0.05 6.04 -5.16
CA ARG A 87 1.24 5.21 -5.35
C ARG A 87 1.62 4.46 -4.08
N TYR A 88 1.53 5.08 -2.91
CA TYR A 88 1.78 4.39 -1.64
C TYR A 88 0.73 3.32 -1.37
N LEU A 89 -0.56 3.61 -1.60
CA LEU A 89 -1.63 2.61 -1.54
C LEU A 89 -1.33 1.41 -2.44
N LYS A 90 -0.86 1.65 -3.67
CA LYS A 90 -0.41 0.59 -4.58
C LYS A 90 0.73 -0.24 -4.00
N LEU A 91 1.72 0.38 -3.34
CA LEU A 91 2.78 -0.39 -2.66
C LEU A 91 2.23 -1.30 -1.56
N ARG A 92 1.13 -0.92 -0.89
CA ARG A 92 0.48 -1.77 0.12
C ARG A 92 -0.16 -3.02 -0.51
N LEU A 93 -0.65 -2.94 -1.75
CA LEU A 93 -1.13 -4.11 -2.50
C LEU A 93 -0.01 -5.11 -2.83
N GLY A 94 1.22 -4.61 -2.99
CA GLY A 94 2.41 -5.42 -3.21
C GLY A 94 3.02 -6.02 -1.93
N ASP A 95 2.48 -5.71 -0.75
CA ASP A 95 3.10 -6.06 0.54
C ASP A 95 3.16 -7.58 0.77
N ALA A 96 4.19 -8.03 1.49
CA ALA A 96 4.37 -9.46 1.78
C ALA A 96 3.29 -10.02 2.72
N SER A 97 2.76 -9.19 3.62
CA SER A 97 1.71 -9.56 4.55
C SER A 97 0.36 -9.63 3.83
N SER A 98 -0.25 -10.81 3.85
CA SER A 98 -1.59 -10.98 3.25
C SER A 98 -2.65 -10.12 3.96
N ARG A 99 -2.44 -9.81 5.25
CA ARG A 99 -3.31 -8.93 6.01
C ARG A 99 -3.26 -7.49 5.50
N VAL A 100 -2.05 -6.95 5.30
CA VAL A 100 -1.85 -5.63 4.70
C VAL A 100 -2.52 -5.55 3.34
N VAL A 101 -2.35 -6.59 2.51
CA VAL A 101 -2.93 -6.66 1.17
C VAL A 101 -4.47 -6.63 1.22
N ILE A 102 -5.09 -7.42 2.10
CA ILE A 102 -6.55 -7.44 2.26
C ILE A 102 -7.06 -6.06 2.69
N LEU A 103 -6.44 -5.45 3.71
CA LEU A 103 -6.82 -4.11 4.16
C LEU A 103 -6.59 -3.05 3.09
N ALA A 104 -5.54 -3.16 2.28
CA ALA A 104 -5.28 -2.27 1.17
C ALA A 104 -6.33 -2.44 0.05
N LEU A 105 -6.84 -3.65 -0.19
CA LEU A 105 -7.95 -3.89 -1.10
C LEU A 105 -9.25 -3.26 -0.57
N THR A 106 -9.58 -3.44 0.71
CA THR A 106 -10.74 -2.79 1.36
C THR A 106 -10.64 -1.26 1.27
N LEU A 107 -9.46 -0.71 1.54
CA LEU A 107 -9.23 0.72 1.43
C LEU A 107 -9.35 1.20 -0.03
N THR A 108 -8.82 0.45 -0.99
CA THR A 108 -8.93 0.74 -2.43
C THR A 108 -10.39 0.78 -2.87
N GLU A 109 -11.20 -0.22 -2.47
CA GLU A 109 -12.64 -0.24 -2.72
C GLU A 109 -13.33 1.00 -2.16
N SER A 110 -13.00 1.36 -0.91
CA SER A 110 -13.60 2.48 -0.20
C SER A 110 -13.28 3.82 -0.86
N VAL A 111 -12.02 4.07 -1.25
CA VAL A 111 -11.64 5.34 -1.89
C VAL A 111 -12.20 5.45 -3.32
N VAL A 112 -12.29 4.34 -4.07
CA VAL A 112 -12.93 4.33 -5.39
C VAL A 112 -14.42 4.68 -5.27
N LYS A 113 -15.12 4.15 -4.27
CA LYS A 113 -16.55 4.43 -4.10
C LYS A 113 -16.86 5.87 -3.68
N ASN A 114 -15.94 6.53 -2.96
CA ASN A 114 -16.27 7.75 -2.23
C ASN A 114 -15.50 9.03 -2.65
N CYS A 115 -14.37 8.93 -3.36
CA CYS A 115 -13.49 10.09 -3.59
C CYS A 115 -13.59 10.75 -4.99
N GLY A 116 -14.43 10.21 -5.87
CA GLY A 116 -14.72 10.80 -7.19
C GLY A 116 -13.57 10.76 -8.21
N ASP A 117 -13.76 11.51 -9.30
CA ASP A 117 -13.03 11.34 -10.57
C ASP A 117 -11.51 11.43 -10.47
N LEU A 118 -10.99 12.30 -9.60
CA LEU A 118 -9.54 12.50 -9.48
C LEU A 118 -8.84 11.27 -8.93
N VAL A 119 -9.45 10.63 -7.93
CA VAL A 119 -8.96 9.35 -7.40
C VAL A 119 -9.13 8.25 -8.44
N HIS A 120 -10.24 8.25 -9.19
CA HIS A 120 -10.47 7.26 -10.25
C HIS A 120 -9.39 7.34 -11.33
N GLN A 121 -8.99 8.54 -11.76
CA GLN A 121 -7.96 8.73 -12.77
C GLN A 121 -6.59 8.18 -12.34
N GLU A 122 -6.23 8.34 -11.07
CA GLU A 122 -4.95 7.84 -10.53
C GLU A 122 -4.96 6.31 -10.31
N ILE A 123 -6.12 5.74 -9.98
CA ILE A 123 -6.29 4.28 -9.80
C ILE A 123 -6.45 3.56 -11.14
N ALA A 124 -7.15 4.14 -12.11
CA ALA A 124 -7.41 3.55 -13.43
C ALA A 124 -6.20 3.69 -14.39
N THR A 125 -5.00 3.43 -13.90
CA THR A 125 -3.75 3.48 -14.68
C THR A 125 -3.22 2.07 -14.96
N GLU A 126 -2.50 1.89 -16.07
CA GLU A 126 -1.83 0.62 -16.38
C GLU A 126 -0.90 0.16 -15.24
N SER A 127 -0.23 1.11 -14.60
CA SER A 127 0.69 0.82 -13.49
C SER A 127 -0.01 0.26 -12.26
N PHE A 128 -1.23 0.72 -11.97
CA PHE A 128 -2.02 0.21 -10.85
C PHE A 128 -2.69 -1.11 -11.21
N MET A 129 -3.25 -1.23 -12.41
CA MET A 129 -3.85 -2.47 -12.91
C MET A 129 -2.83 -3.60 -13.04
N GLY A 130 -1.60 -3.30 -13.43
CA GLY A 130 -0.50 -4.28 -13.45
C GLY A 130 -0.17 -4.84 -12.05
N GLU A 131 -0.28 -4.03 -11.00
CA GLU A 131 -0.13 -4.52 -9.62
C GLU A 131 -1.31 -5.41 -9.21
N MET A 132 -2.54 -5.02 -9.59
CA MET A 132 -3.74 -5.86 -9.34
C MET A 132 -3.64 -7.21 -10.06
N GLU A 133 -3.13 -7.23 -11.29
CA GLU A 133 -2.88 -8.46 -12.05
C GLU A 133 -1.79 -9.31 -11.39
N ALA A 134 -0.68 -8.71 -10.96
CA ALA A 134 0.39 -9.41 -10.25
C ALA A 134 -0.13 -10.03 -8.94
N LEU A 135 -0.92 -9.26 -8.18
CA LEU A 135 -1.57 -9.72 -6.97
C LEU A 135 -2.52 -10.89 -7.25
N HIS A 136 -3.35 -10.78 -8.30
CA HIS A 136 -4.23 -11.87 -8.74
C HIS A 136 -3.41 -13.11 -9.07
N ARG A 137 -2.39 -13.03 -9.92
CA ARG A 137 -1.55 -14.17 -10.30
C ARG A 137 -0.89 -14.84 -9.09
N LEU A 138 -0.46 -14.04 -8.12
CA LEU A 138 0.18 -14.53 -6.89
C LEU A 138 -0.78 -15.30 -5.97
N HIS A 139 -2.05 -14.87 -5.91
CA HIS A 139 -3.04 -15.44 -4.99
C HIS A 139 -4.10 -16.32 -5.69
N ALA A 140 -4.13 -16.38 -7.03
CA ALA A 140 -5.12 -17.14 -7.82
C ALA A 140 -5.18 -18.63 -7.45
N ASN A 141 -4.01 -19.21 -7.11
CA ASN A 141 -3.89 -20.61 -6.71
C ASN A 141 -3.95 -20.83 -5.19
N LYS A 142 -3.99 -19.76 -4.39
CA LYS A 142 -4.11 -19.82 -2.94
C LYS A 142 -5.59 -19.84 -2.55
N ARG A 143 -6.28 -20.93 -2.86
CA ARG A 143 -7.66 -21.14 -2.41
C ARG A 143 -7.66 -21.68 -0.98
N GLY A 144 -8.08 -20.83 -0.04
CA GLY A 144 -8.76 -21.21 1.20
C GLY A 144 -7.97 -22.01 2.24
N ARG A 145 -7.95 -21.46 3.46
CA ARG A 145 -7.88 -22.18 4.74
C ARG A 145 -6.57 -22.84 5.16
N ASP A 146 -5.42 -22.29 4.79
CA ASP A 146 -4.13 -22.55 5.47
C ASP A 146 -3.31 -21.26 5.58
N SER A 147 -3.73 -20.37 6.47
CA SER A 147 -2.93 -19.24 6.99
C SER A 147 -3.06 -19.20 8.49
#